data_AF-A0A6I8M7R7-F1
#
_entry.id   AF-A0A6I8M7R7-F1
#
_cell.length_a   1.000
_cell.length_b   1.000
_cell.length_c   1.000
_cell.angle_alpha   90.00
_cell.angle_beta   90.00
_cell.angle_gamma   90.00
#
_symmetry.space_group_name_H-M   'P 1'
#
loop_
_entity.id
_entity.type
_entity.pdbx_description
1 polymer ?
#
loop_
_entity_poly.entity_id
_entity_poly.type
_entity_poly.pdbx_seq_one_letter_code
_entity_poly.pdbx_strand_id
1 'polypeptide(L)'
;MRTVDQGTGTDAEPGSDESSTESEEVKAAPPQSRRMLVLCAVAGFVLGGGVFGLLWGLSGVHAGALDDALAACQALDRVGELPDTSRDAQPSLTPGLTPERLHRMTAARELSAAAAQVNATYQPLADHIDGVSRMVLSLHFNDISGQRHLVEAQEICGRL
;
A
#
# COMPACT_ATOMS: atom_id res chain seq x y z
N MET A 1 -17.29 -81.60 -1.91
CA MET A 1 -17.80 -81.35 -0.53
C MET A 1 -18.52 -80.01 -0.60
N ARG A 2 -19.85 -79.90 -0.69
CA ARG A 2 -20.90 -80.20 0.32
C ARG A 2 -20.51 -79.58 1.68
N THR A 3 -21.26 -78.73 2.38
CA THR A 3 -22.70 -78.35 2.42
C THR A 3 -22.81 -77.18 3.46
N VAL A 4 -23.63 -76.12 3.28
CA VAL A 4 -24.95 -75.83 3.94
C VAL A 4 -24.85 -75.68 5.49
N ASP A 5 -25.51 -74.80 6.25
CA ASP A 5 -26.40 -73.61 6.15
C ASP A 5 -26.79 -73.28 7.62
N GLN A 6 -27.09 -72.02 7.95
CA GLN A 6 -27.91 -71.54 9.09
C GLN A 6 -27.89 -70.00 9.04
N GLY A 7 -28.97 -69.23 9.02
CA GLY A 7 -30.37 -69.50 9.29
C GLY A 7 -30.97 -68.24 9.94
N THR A 8 -31.68 -67.44 9.14
CA THR A 8 -32.90 -66.64 9.44
C THR A 8 -32.99 -65.71 10.66
N GLY A 9 -33.17 -64.42 10.36
CA GLY A 9 -34.02 -63.44 11.07
C GLY A 9 -34.25 -62.22 10.15
N THR A 10 -35.39 -62.14 9.43
CA THR A 10 -36.49 -61.14 9.61
C THR A 10 -35.98 -59.69 9.66
N ASP A 11 -36.34 -58.75 8.77
CA ASP A 11 -37.69 -58.30 8.41
C ASP A 11 -37.72 -57.41 7.14
N ALA A 12 -38.85 -57.51 6.42
CA ALA A 12 -39.55 -56.47 5.64
C ALA A 12 -38.94 -55.87 4.34
N GLU A 13 -39.44 -56.35 3.20
CA GLU A 13 -39.93 -55.48 2.11
C GLU A 13 -41.34 -54.95 2.50
N PRO A 14 -41.73 -53.70 2.15
CA PRO A 14 -42.05 -53.38 0.75
C PRO A 14 -41.63 -51.98 0.30
N GLY A 15 -41.65 -51.79 -1.02
CA GLY A 15 -41.63 -50.47 -1.63
C GLY A 15 -42.66 -49.53 -1.01
N SER A 16 -42.25 -48.29 -0.81
CA SER A 16 -43.11 -47.15 -0.52
C SER A 16 -42.46 -45.94 -1.15
N ASP A 17 -42.76 -45.77 -2.44
CA ASP A 17 -42.94 -44.46 -3.04
C ASP A 17 -44.03 -43.72 -2.24
N GLU A 18 -43.63 -42.79 -1.37
CA GLU A 18 -44.38 -41.60 -0.94
C GLU A 18 -43.75 -41.03 0.34
N SER A 19 -43.03 -39.92 0.22
CA SER A 19 -43.26 -38.80 1.13
C SER A 19 -42.64 -37.52 0.57
N SER A 20 -43.53 -36.60 0.27
CA SER A 20 -43.28 -35.16 0.19
C SER A 20 -42.51 -34.71 -1.06
N THR A 21 -43.18 -34.88 -2.20
CA THR A 21 -43.20 -33.84 -3.24
C THR A 21 -43.86 -32.58 -2.68
N GLU A 22 -43.22 -31.91 -1.72
CA GLU A 22 -43.62 -30.56 -1.37
C GLU A 22 -43.00 -29.65 -2.43
N SER A 23 -43.86 -29.36 -3.39
CA SER A 23 -43.67 -28.30 -4.35
C SER A 23 -43.44 -27.01 -3.56
N GLU A 24 -42.18 -26.65 -3.31
CA GLU A 24 -41.83 -25.23 -3.31
C GLU A 24 -41.92 -24.77 -4.77
N GLU A 25 -43.17 -24.60 -5.17
CA GLU A 25 -43.65 -23.49 -5.95
C GLU A 25 -42.58 -22.41 -5.94
N VAL A 26 -41.85 -22.31 -7.04
CA VAL A 26 -41.11 -21.10 -7.41
C VAL A 26 -42.20 -20.06 -7.56
N LYS A 27 -42.63 -19.51 -6.43
CA LYS A 27 -43.60 -18.45 -6.32
C LYS A 27 -42.88 -17.30 -6.98
N ALA A 28 -43.23 -17.07 -8.24
CA ALA A 28 -42.75 -15.94 -9.01
C ALA A 28 -43.07 -14.70 -8.17
N ALA A 29 -42.06 -14.25 -7.42
CA ALA A 29 -42.23 -13.14 -6.51
C ALA A 29 -42.73 -11.97 -7.36
N PRO A 30 -43.84 -11.32 -6.97
CA PRO A 30 -44.40 -10.24 -7.77
C PRO A 30 -43.30 -9.20 -8.03
N PRO A 31 -43.30 -8.49 -9.17
CA PRO A 31 -42.20 -7.60 -9.58
C PRO A 31 -41.82 -6.53 -8.54
N GLN A 32 -42.70 -6.26 -7.56
CA GLN A 32 -42.42 -5.42 -6.39
C GLN A 32 -41.37 -6.00 -5.43
N SER A 33 -41.32 -7.31 -5.23
CA SER A 33 -40.38 -7.96 -4.29
C SER A 33 -38.92 -7.79 -4.74
N ARG A 34 -38.66 -7.91 -6.05
CA ARG A 34 -37.32 -7.68 -6.61
C ARG A 34 -36.87 -6.22 -6.44
N ARG A 35 -37.78 -5.26 -6.65
CA ARG A 35 -37.50 -3.83 -6.44
C ARG A 35 -37.18 -3.53 -4.98
N MET A 36 -37.90 -4.16 -4.05
CA MET A 36 -37.66 -3.98 -2.61
C MET A 36 -36.33 -4.60 -2.17
N LEU A 37 -35.99 -5.78 -2.67
CA LEU A 37 -34.67 -6.40 -2.41
C LEU A 37 -33.52 -5.55 -2.96
N VAL A 38 -33.67 -4.98 -4.17
CA VAL A 38 -32.67 -4.08 -4.75
C VAL A 38 -32.54 -2.80 -3.94
N LEU A 39 -33.64 -2.21 -3.45
CA LEU A 39 -33.59 -1.01 -2.60
C LEU A 39 -32.86 -1.29 -1.28
N CYS A 40 -33.12 -2.43 -0.63
CA CYS A 40 -32.40 -2.83 0.57
C CYS A 40 -30.90 -3.04 0.29
N ALA A 41 -30.55 -3.66 -0.84
CA ALA A 41 -29.16 -3.87 -1.23
C ALA A 41 -28.42 -2.54 -1.51
N VAL A 42 -29.06 -1.61 -2.23
CA VAL A 42 -28.50 -0.27 -2.51
C VAL A 42 -28.35 0.53 -1.22
N ALA A 43 -29.36 0.51 -0.35
CA ALA A 43 -29.28 1.20 0.95
C ALA A 43 -28.13 0.64 1.80
N GLY A 44 -27.98 -0.69 1.85
CA GLY A 44 -26.88 -1.34 2.53
C GLY A 44 -25.52 -0.99 1.93
N PHE A 45 -25.41 -0.92 0.60
CA PHE A 45 -24.18 -0.55 -0.08
C PHE A 45 -23.80 0.92 0.15
N VAL A 46 -24.77 1.84 0.11
CA VAL A 46 -24.54 3.27 0.39
C VAL A 46 -24.12 3.48 1.84
N LEU A 47 -24.77 2.79 2.79
CA LEU A 47 -24.38 2.84 4.20
C LEU A 47 -22.99 2.23 4.42
N GLY A 48 -22.73 1.05 3.88
CA GLY A 48 -21.44 0.36 4.00
C GLY A 48 -20.31 1.15 3.34
N GLY A 49 -20.51 1.61 2.12
CA GLY A 49 -19.56 2.45 1.38
C GLY A 49 -19.36 3.81 2.03
N GLY A 50 -20.41 4.39 2.61
CA GLY A 50 -20.32 5.64 3.36
C GLY A 50 -19.49 5.51 4.63
N VAL A 51 -19.74 4.49 5.46
CA VAL A 51 -18.94 4.24 6.67
C VAL A 51 -17.51 3.87 6.33
N PHE A 52 -17.30 3.00 5.33
CA PHE A 52 -15.95 2.64 4.89
C PHE A 52 -15.22 3.84 4.30
N GLY A 53 -15.89 4.68 3.51
CA GLY A 53 -15.34 5.91 2.96
C GLY A 53 -15.00 6.95 4.04
N LEU A 54 -15.85 7.09 5.06
CA LEU A 54 -15.57 7.94 6.23
C LEU A 54 -14.39 7.41 7.04
N LEU A 55 -14.36 6.11 7.32
CA LEU A 55 -13.25 5.48 8.03
C LEU A 55 -11.95 5.66 7.24
N TRP A 56 -11.99 5.48 5.91
CA TRP A 56 -10.86 5.70 5.03
C TRP A 56 -10.43 7.18 5.00
N GLY A 57 -11.37 8.12 4.93
CA GLY A 57 -11.07 9.55 4.96
C GLY A 57 -10.49 10.01 6.30
N LEU A 58 -10.99 9.45 7.41
CA LEU A 58 -10.53 9.74 8.78
C LEU A 58 -9.24 9.01 9.14
N SER A 59 -8.91 7.90 8.47
CA SER A 59 -7.64 7.17 8.64
C SER A 59 -6.41 7.97 8.19
N GLY A 60 -6.57 9.22 7.73
CA GLY A 60 -5.43 10.10 7.52
C GLY A 60 -4.58 9.70 6.32
N VAL A 61 -5.15 9.07 5.29
CA VAL A 61 -4.40 8.72 4.07
C VAL A 61 -3.88 9.99 3.34
N HIS A 62 -4.38 11.18 3.69
CA HIS A 62 -3.85 12.50 3.27
C HIS A 62 -3.00 13.20 4.35
N ALA A 63 -2.92 12.65 5.56
CA ALA A 63 -1.98 13.07 6.61
C ALA A 63 -0.55 12.55 6.35
N GLY A 64 -0.37 11.76 5.28
CA GLY A 64 0.90 11.19 4.87
C GLY A 64 1.96 12.21 4.44
N ALA A 65 1.64 13.48 4.22
CA ALA A 65 2.67 14.44 3.80
C ALA A 65 3.81 14.59 4.82
N LEU A 66 3.48 14.55 6.13
CA LEU A 66 4.50 14.53 7.18
C LEU A 66 5.24 13.19 7.22
N ASP A 67 4.51 12.07 7.13
CA ASP A 67 5.10 10.73 7.15
C ASP A 67 6.02 10.49 5.94
N ASP A 68 5.64 11.00 4.76
CA ASP A 68 6.41 10.98 3.52
C ASP A 68 7.65 11.85 3.63
N ALA A 69 7.54 13.05 4.24
CA ALA A 69 8.69 13.91 4.53
C ALA A 69 9.67 13.24 5.51
N LEU A 70 9.16 12.61 6.57
CA LEU A 70 9.98 11.85 7.52
C LEU A 70 10.62 10.62 6.88
N ALA A 71 9.89 9.89 6.04
CA ALA A 71 10.40 8.75 5.30
C ALA A 71 11.46 9.17 4.27
N ALA A 72 11.30 10.33 3.64
CA ALA A 72 12.31 10.93 2.77
C ALA A 72 13.59 11.26 3.54
N CYS A 73 13.46 11.87 4.72
CA CYS A 73 14.60 12.18 5.60
C CYS A 73 15.32 10.91 6.08
N GLN A 74 14.57 9.87 6.48
CA GLN A 74 15.16 8.58 6.85
C GLN A 74 15.84 7.88 5.66
N ALA A 75 15.27 7.98 4.47
CA ALA A 75 15.89 7.44 3.26
C ALA A 75 17.19 8.17 2.94
N LEU A 76 17.24 9.50 3.09
CA LEU A 76 18.44 10.33 2.92
C LEU A 76 19.52 9.98 3.95
N ASP A 77 19.16 9.86 5.23
CA ASP A 77 20.09 9.45 6.30
C ASP A 77 20.74 8.09 6.01
N ARG A 78 19.95 7.15 5.48
CA ARG A 78 20.44 5.84 5.04
C ARG A 78 21.30 5.86 3.78
N VAL A 79 21.29 6.93 2.98
CA VAL A 79 22.28 7.09 1.89
C VAL A 79 23.68 7.29 2.49
N GLY A 80 23.76 7.79 3.73
CA GLY A 80 24.98 8.05 4.47
C GLY A 80 25.68 9.31 3.97
N GLU A 81 26.86 9.58 4.52
CA GLU A 81 27.65 10.76 4.14
C GLU A 81 28.06 10.66 2.67
N LEU A 82 27.57 11.59 1.85
CA LEU A 82 28.03 11.74 0.47
C LEU A 82 29.45 12.33 0.49
N PRO A 83 30.35 11.84 -0.36
CA PRO A 83 31.71 12.34 -0.39
C PRO A 83 31.74 13.82 -0.77
N ASP A 84 32.19 14.66 0.15
CA ASP A 84 32.52 16.05 -0.16
C ASP A 84 33.85 16.09 -0.89
N THR A 85 33.82 16.23 -2.22
CA THR A 85 35.03 16.40 -3.05
C THR A 85 35.30 17.87 -3.39
N SER A 86 34.60 18.82 -2.76
CA SER A 86 34.71 20.25 -3.05
C SER A 86 35.95 20.92 -2.44
N ARG A 87 36.52 20.32 -1.38
CA ARG A 87 37.79 20.71 -0.76
C ARG A 87 38.57 19.46 -0.33
N ASP A 88 39.53 19.05 -1.14
CA ASP A 88 40.68 18.22 -0.73
C ASP A 88 40.41 16.77 -0.22
N ALA A 89 39.21 16.21 -0.35
CA ALA A 89 39.00 14.79 -0.03
C ALA A 89 39.60 13.88 -1.13
N GLN A 90 40.57 13.04 -0.76
CA GLN A 90 41.16 12.07 -1.67
C GLN A 90 40.08 11.17 -2.30
N PRO A 91 40.08 10.97 -3.62
CA PRO A 91 39.07 10.16 -4.33
C PRO A 91 39.11 8.65 -3.96
N SER A 92 40.10 8.22 -3.18
CA SER A 92 40.45 6.83 -2.90
C SER A 92 39.80 6.21 -1.66
N LEU A 93 39.12 6.99 -0.81
CA LEU A 93 38.43 6.50 0.41
C LEU A 93 36.90 6.52 0.29
N THR A 94 36.40 6.73 -0.93
CA THR A 94 34.98 6.84 -1.22
C THR A 94 34.31 5.48 -1.14
N PRO A 95 33.30 5.27 -0.27
CA PRO A 95 32.40 4.14 -0.43
C PRO A 95 31.73 4.32 -1.78
N GLY A 96 32.01 3.42 -2.74
CA GLY A 96 31.44 3.49 -4.07
C GLY A 96 29.92 3.65 -3.99
N LEU A 97 29.37 4.46 -4.89
CA LEU A 97 27.94 4.68 -4.98
C LEU A 97 27.26 3.36 -5.32
N THR A 98 26.79 2.63 -4.31
CA THR A 98 26.16 1.33 -4.53
C THR A 98 24.80 1.54 -5.19
N PRO A 99 24.33 0.60 -6.03
CA PRO A 99 22.99 0.66 -6.60
C PRO A 99 21.90 0.78 -5.53
N GLU A 100 22.15 0.24 -4.33
CA GLU A 100 21.28 0.38 -3.18
C GLU A 100 21.19 1.82 -2.66
N ARG A 101 22.32 2.55 -2.57
CA ARG A 101 22.32 3.97 -2.19
C ARG A 101 21.62 4.84 -3.23
N LEU A 102 21.83 4.57 -4.52
CA LEU A 102 21.10 5.22 -5.60
C LEU A 102 19.60 5.00 -5.48
N HIS A 103 19.18 3.76 -5.23
CA HIS A 103 17.76 3.43 -5.05
C HIS A 103 17.14 4.15 -3.84
N ARG A 104 17.85 4.21 -2.71
CA ARG A 104 17.41 4.97 -1.53
C ARG A 104 17.32 6.48 -1.81
N MET A 105 18.26 7.03 -2.57
CA MET A 105 18.22 8.44 -2.96
C MET A 105 17.03 8.74 -3.88
N THR A 106 16.72 7.84 -4.83
CA THR A 106 15.51 7.99 -5.65
C THR A 106 14.24 7.86 -4.82
N ALA A 107 14.21 6.97 -3.83
CA ALA A 107 13.07 6.85 -2.92
C ALA A 107 12.88 8.14 -2.10
N ALA A 108 13.96 8.73 -1.57
CA ALA A 108 13.89 10.01 -0.86
C ALA A 108 13.31 11.14 -1.73
N ARG A 109 13.70 11.19 -3.01
CA ARG A 109 13.19 12.15 -3.98
C ARG A 109 11.70 11.98 -4.25
N GLU A 110 11.25 10.75 -4.52
CA GLU A 110 9.84 10.50 -4.81
C GLU A 110 8.95 10.76 -3.58
N LEU A 111 9.41 10.40 -2.38
CA LEU A 111 8.68 10.65 -1.13
C LEU A 111 8.58 12.15 -0.81
N SER A 112 9.67 12.90 -0.95
CA SER A 112 9.64 14.36 -0.74
C SER A 112 8.77 15.07 -1.79
N ALA A 113 8.78 14.62 -3.04
CA ALA A 113 7.88 15.12 -4.08
C ALA A 113 6.40 14.79 -3.80
N ALA A 114 6.12 13.61 -3.25
CA ALA A 114 4.76 13.23 -2.82
C ALA A 114 4.29 14.12 -1.66
N ALA A 115 5.15 14.34 -0.66
CA ALA A 115 4.88 15.26 0.45
C ALA A 115 4.56 16.67 -0.03
N ALA A 116 5.34 17.19 -1.00
CA ALA A 116 5.14 18.51 -1.59
C ALA A 116 3.85 18.63 -2.41
N GLN A 117 3.44 17.56 -3.12
CA GLN A 117 2.16 17.52 -3.85
C GLN A 117 0.96 17.62 -2.91
N VAL A 118 1.05 17.02 -1.73
CA VAL A 118 -0.03 17.06 -0.73
C VAL A 118 0.02 18.36 0.09
N ASN A 119 1.22 18.86 0.41
CA ASN A 119 1.41 20.10 1.16
C ASN A 119 2.62 20.89 0.66
N ALA A 120 2.35 22.08 0.09
CA ALA A 120 3.36 22.99 -0.44
C ALA A 120 4.40 23.48 0.60
N THR A 121 4.15 23.31 1.89
CA THR A 121 5.13 23.59 2.96
C THR A 121 6.39 22.74 2.80
N TYR A 122 6.28 21.54 2.21
CA TYR A 122 7.41 20.64 1.96
C TYR A 122 8.07 20.84 0.59
N GLN A 123 7.62 21.83 -0.20
CA GLN A 123 8.23 22.16 -1.49
C GLN A 123 9.76 22.41 -1.39
N PRO A 124 10.25 23.17 -0.39
CA PRO A 124 11.69 23.37 -0.23
C PRO A 124 12.44 22.04 -0.02
N LEU A 125 11.90 21.13 0.80
CA LEU A 125 12.51 19.82 1.02
C LEU A 125 12.65 19.03 -0.29
N ALA A 126 11.59 19.01 -1.11
CA ALA A 126 11.61 18.34 -2.41
C ALA A 126 12.64 18.96 -3.37
N ASP A 127 12.73 20.29 -3.41
CA ASP A 127 13.68 20.99 -4.28
C ASP A 127 15.14 20.71 -3.89
N HIS A 128 15.46 20.72 -2.59
CA HIS A 128 16.80 20.41 -2.12
C HIS A 128 17.15 18.92 -2.34
N ILE A 129 16.24 17.98 -2.04
CA ILE A 129 16.49 16.55 -2.30
C ILE A 129 16.63 16.27 -3.81
N ASP A 130 15.88 16.94 -4.67
CA ASP A 130 16.04 16.84 -6.12
C ASP A 130 17.40 17.37 -6.59
N GLY A 131 17.87 18.49 -6.04
CA GLY A 131 19.21 19.02 -6.27
C GLY A 131 20.32 18.03 -5.90
N VAL A 132 20.21 17.40 -4.73
CA VAL A 132 21.12 16.33 -4.30
C VAL A 132 21.04 15.12 -5.24
N SER A 133 19.83 14.73 -5.66
CA SER A 133 19.62 13.59 -6.56
C SER A 133 20.32 13.82 -7.90
N ARG A 134 20.18 15.00 -8.49
CA ARG A 134 20.88 15.35 -9.74
C ARG A 134 22.40 15.32 -9.59
N MET A 135 22.94 15.80 -8.47
CA MET A 135 24.37 15.72 -8.16
C MET A 135 24.85 14.26 -8.09
N VAL A 136 24.11 13.41 -7.37
CA VAL A 136 24.40 11.98 -7.19
C VAL A 136 24.34 11.22 -8.52
N LEU A 137 23.29 11.45 -9.32
CA LEU A 137 23.11 10.79 -10.61
C LEU A 137 24.12 11.25 -11.67
N SER A 138 24.56 12.51 -11.60
CA SER A 138 25.60 13.03 -12.50
C SER A 138 27.02 12.66 -12.06
N LEU A 139 27.18 12.02 -10.89
CA LEU A 139 28.47 11.69 -10.27
C LEU A 139 29.38 12.92 -10.03
N HIS A 140 28.81 14.14 -10.08
CA HIS A 140 29.52 15.40 -9.84
C HIS A 140 29.40 15.84 -8.39
N PHE A 141 30.03 15.08 -7.48
CA PHE A 141 30.03 15.38 -6.03
C PHE A 141 30.82 16.65 -5.65
N ASN A 142 31.51 17.26 -6.61
CA ASN A 142 32.26 18.50 -6.44
C ASN A 142 31.41 19.75 -6.72
N ASP A 143 30.13 19.59 -7.05
CA ASP A 143 29.23 20.71 -7.27
C ASP A 143 28.84 21.37 -5.94
N ILE A 144 29.37 22.58 -5.72
CA ILE A 144 29.08 23.45 -4.57
C ILE A 144 27.56 23.64 -4.39
N SER A 145 26.80 23.68 -5.49
CA SER A 145 25.35 23.84 -5.42
C SER A 145 24.67 22.60 -4.86
N GLY A 146 25.05 21.39 -5.31
CA GLY A 146 24.51 20.13 -4.80
C GLY A 146 24.85 19.87 -3.32
N GLN A 147 26.03 20.30 -2.87
CA GLN A 147 26.39 20.24 -1.45
C GLN A 147 25.60 21.21 -0.59
N ARG A 148 25.33 22.42 -1.08
CA ARG A 148 24.46 23.37 -0.39
C ARG A 148 23.05 22.79 -0.21
N HIS A 149 22.51 22.18 -1.27
CA HIS A 149 21.22 21.49 -1.20
C HIS A 149 21.23 20.34 -0.18
N LEU A 150 22.33 19.62 -0.02
CA LEU A 150 22.45 18.56 0.99
C LEU A 150 22.37 19.10 2.43
N VAL A 151 23.10 20.20 2.71
CA VAL A 151 23.07 20.85 4.02
C VAL A 151 21.68 21.41 4.32
N GLU A 152 21.06 22.09 3.35
CA GLU A 152 19.72 22.64 3.51
C GLU A 152 18.66 21.55 3.70
N ALA A 153 18.74 20.44 2.96
CA ALA A 153 17.86 19.29 3.14
C ALA A 153 18.01 18.68 4.55
N GLN A 154 19.24 18.53 5.05
CA GLN A 154 19.49 18.05 6.42
C GLN A 154 18.97 19.02 7.49
N GLU A 155 19.09 20.33 7.27
CA GLU A 155 18.57 21.33 8.20
C GLU A 155 17.03 21.34 8.25
N ILE A 156 16.37 21.08 7.10
CA ILE A 156 14.91 20.91 7.07
C ILE A 156 14.53 19.61 7.77
N CYS A 157 15.23 18.50 7.49
CA CYS A 157 15.02 17.22 8.17
C CYS A 157 15.22 17.29 9.69
N GLY A 158 16.15 18.11 10.19
CA GLY A 158 16.34 18.31 11.63
C GLY A 158 15.29 19.17 12.31
N ARG A 159 14.40 19.81 11.54
CA ARG A 159 13.31 20.67 12.04
C ARG A 159 11.92 20.03 11.91
N LEU A 160 11.83 18.89 11.22
CA LEU A 160 10.64 18.04 11.13
C LEU A 160 10.51 17.17 12.38
#